data_AF-A0A2M7T5U8-F1
#
_entry.id   AF-A0A2M7T5U8-F1
#
_cell.length_a   1.000
_cell.length_b   1.000
_cell.length_c   1.000
_cell.angle_alpha   90.00
_cell.angle_beta   90.00
_cell.angle_gamma   90.00
#
_symmetry.space_group_name_H-M   'P 1'
#
loop_
_entity.id
_entity.type
_entity.pdbx_description
1 polymer ?
#
loop_
_entity_poly.entity_id
_entity_poly.type
_entity_poly.pdbx_seq_one_letter_code
_entity_poly.pdbx_strand_id
1 'polypeptide(L)'
;MDISSLSIALVSYLTGAVAVYAYTNRNRYPDLALASAAIFTFATAMLLRGFSVLTDVSGFLINLSTLLLAVAVLLFMFRITRWLYESVRNYLSRR
;
A
#
# COMPACT_ATOMS: atom_id res chain seq x y z
N MET A 1 -15.74 -21.11 -0.88
CA MET A 1 -14.41 -20.67 -0.40
C MET A 1 -14.48 -20.73 1.12
N ASP A 2 -13.73 -21.63 1.74
CA ASP A 2 -13.89 -21.89 3.18
C ASP A 2 -13.42 -20.71 4.02
N ILE A 3 -14.16 -20.37 5.07
CA ILE A 3 -13.89 -19.23 5.97
C ILE A 3 -12.43 -19.26 6.46
N SER A 4 -11.91 -20.45 6.74
CA SER A 4 -10.52 -20.69 7.14
C SER A 4 -9.49 -20.21 6.10
N SER A 5 -9.71 -20.50 4.81
CA SER A 5 -8.81 -20.06 3.73
C SER A 5 -8.81 -18.54 3.54
N LEU A 6 -9.96 -17.91 3.74
CA LEU A 6 -10.12 -16.46 3.66
C LEU A 6 -9.43 -15.77 4.85
N SER A 7 -9.61 -16.30 6.08
CA SER A 7 -8.93 -15.79 7.27
C SER A 7 -7.41 -15.89 7.19
N ILE A 8 -6.86 -17.02 6.70
CA ILE A 8 -5.41 -17.21 6.55
C ILE A 8 -4.86 -16.21 5.52
N ALA A 9 -5.49 -16.07 4.36
CA ALA A 9 -5.07 -15.11 3.34
C ALA A 9 -5.06 -13.67 3.89
N LEU A 10 -6.04 -13.34 4.73
CA LEU A 10 -6.19 -12.01 5.31
C LEU A 10 -5.16 -11.72 6.42
N VAL A 11 -4.86 -12.71 7.26
CA VAL A 11 -3.78 -12.63 8.24
C VAL A 11 -2.42 -12.49 7.56
N SER A 12 -2.15 -13.26 6.49
CA SER A 12 -0.94 -13.09 5.68
C SER A 12 -0.86 -11.70 5.04
N TYR A 13 -1.98 -11.16 4.56
CA TYR A 13 -2.05 -9.81 4.00
C TYR A 13 -1.75 -8.72 5.03
N LEU A 14 -2.36 -8.81 6.22
CA LEU A 14 -2.13 -7.87 7.32
C LEU A 14 -0.70 -7.96 7.84
N THR A 15 -0.15 -9.17 7.95
CA THR A 15 1.25 -9.39 8.38
C THR A 15 2.24 -8.77 7.39
N GLY A 16 1.98 -8.93 6.09
CA GLY A 16 2.75 -8.26 5.04
C GLY A 16 2.65 -6.73 5.13
N ALA A 17 1.46 -6.19 5.40
CA ALA A 17 1.26 -4.75 5.57
C ALA A 17 2.01 -4.19 6.79
N VAL A 18 2.02 -4.91 7.92
CA VAL A 18 2.82 -4.56 9.12
C VAL A 18 4.31 -4.55 8.81
N ALA A 19 4.81 -5.57 8.10
CA ALA A 19 6.23 -5.68 7.75
C ALA A 19 6.66 -4.52 6.84
N VAL A 20 5.84 -4.16 5.85
CA VAL A 20 6.07 -2.98 5.00
C VAL A 20 6.00 -1.70 5.81
N TYR A 21 5.06 -1.56 6.75
CA TYR A 21 5.00 -0.40 7.64
C TYR A 21 6.26 -0.26 8.52
N ALA A 22 6.73 -1.36 9.12
CA ALA A 22 7.92 -1.37 9.97
C ALA A 22 9.19 -1.02 9.18
N TYR A 23 9.32 -1.55 7.96
CA TYR A 23 10.43 -1.24 7.06
C TYR A 23 10.43 0.24 6.64
N THR A 24 9.25 0.81 6.45
CA THR A 24 9.09 2.18 5.95
C THR A 24 9.24 3.23 7.01
N ASN A 25 8.76 2.97 8.22
CA ASN A 25 9.01 3.83 9.37
C ASN A 25 10.51 3.95 9.66
N ARG A 26 11.27 2.85 9.46
CA ARG A 26 12.73 2.85 9.61
C ARG A 26 13.46 3.66 8.54
N ASN A 27 13.00 3.60 7.29
CA ASN A 27 13.67 4.23 6.15
C ASN A 27 13.06 5.57 5.70
N ARG A 28 12.03 6.06 6.41
CA ARG A 28 11.30 7.32 6.13
C ARG A 28 10.83 7.46 4.68
N TYR A 29 10.35 6.37 4.08
CA TYR A 29 9.80 6.39 2.73
C TYR A 29 8.26 6.60 2.77
N PRO A 30 7.76 7.81 2.48
CA PRO A 30 6.34 8.14 2.62
C PRO A 30 5.45 7.39 1.62
N ASP A 31 5.98 7.07 0.43
CA ASP A 31 5.31 6.29 -0.62
C ASP A 31 4.93 4.89 -0.13
N LEU A 32 5.86 4.21 0.52
CA LEU A 32 5.64 2.85 1.00
C LEU A 32 4.81 2.83 2.30
N ALA A 33 4.87 3.90 3.12
CA ALA A 33 4.00 4.05 4.30
C ALA A 33 2.53 4.24 3.90
N LEU A 34 2.27 5.05 2.87
CA LEU A 34 0.94 5.21 2.28
C LEU A 34 0.43 3.91 1.64
N ALA A 35 1.30 3.17 0.95
CA ALA A 35 0.95 1.85 0.41
C ALA A 35 0.55 0.86 1.51
N SER A 36 1.25 0.84 2.65
CA SER A 36 0.87 0.00 3.79
C SER A 36 -0.49 0.42 4.37
N ALA A 37 -0.72 1.72 4.58
CA ALA A 37 -2.02 2.21 5.06
C ALA A 37 -3.17 1.85 4.11
N ALA A 38 -2.96 1.91 2.80
CA ALA A 38 -3.90 1.44 1.80
C ALA A 38 -4.22 -0.06 1.96
N ILE A 39 -3.19 -0.90 2.09
CA ILE A 39 -3.37 -2.35 2.27
C ILE A 39 -4.16 -2.66 3.54
N PHE A 40 -3.87 -1.97 4.65
CA PHE A 40 -4.61 -2.12 5.90
C PHE A 40 -6.08 -1.74 5.78
N THR A 41 -6.37 -0.58 5.17
CA THR A 41 -7.74 -0.11 4.98
C THR A 41 -8.52 -1.04 4.05
N PHE A 42 -7.90 -1.57 2.99
CA PHE A 42 -8.50 -2.58 2.12
C PHE A 42 -8.84 -3.88 2.85
N ALA A 43 -7.88 -4.43 3.60
CA ALA A 43 -8.07 -5.67 4.34
C ALA A 43 -9.19 -5.52 5.39
N THR A 44 -9.22 -4.39 6.09
CA THR A 44 -10.28 -4.06 7.05
C THR A 44 -11.64 -3.97 6.37
N ALA A 45 -11.71 -3.34 5.20
CA ALA A 45 -12.95 -3.28 4.43
C ALA A 45 -13.44 -4.66 3.98
N MET A 46 -12.52 -5.53 3.54
CA MET A 46 -12.85 -6.89 3.14
C MET A 46 -13.35 -7.75 4.31
N LEU A 47 -12.81 -7.56 5.52
CA LEU A 47 -13.33 -8.19 6.73
C LEU A 47 -14.75 -7.72 7.04
N LEU A 48 -14.98 -6.40 7.06
CA LEU A 48 -16.30 -5.84 7.30
C LEU A 48 -17.34 -6.36 6.31
N ARG A 49 -16.97 -6.40 5.02
CA ARG A 49 -17.82 -6.94 3.96
C ARG A 49 -18.04 -8.45 4.09
N GLY A 50 -16.99 -9.21 4.42
CA GLY A 50 -17.04 -10.66 4.59
C GLY A 50 -17.89 -11.11 5.79
N PHE A 51 -17.88 -10.35 6.88
CA PHE A 51 -18.73 -10.59 8.04
C PHE A 51 -20.12 -9.96 7.94
N SER A 52 -20.42 -9.25 6.84
CA SER A 52 -21.67 -8.47 6.68
C SER A 52 -21.90 -7.45 7.80
N VAL A 53 -20.81 -6.89 8.35
CA VAL A 53 -20.82 -5.90 9.42
C VAL A 53 -20.44 -4.54 8.84
N LEU A 54 -21.28 -3.51 9.05
CA LEU A 54 -21.01 -2.13 8.60
C LEU A 54 -20.63 -2.06 7.11
N THR A 55 -21.44 -2.69 6.25
CA THR A 55 -21.19 -2.82 4.81
C THR A 55 -21.02 -1.47 4.11
N ASP A 56 -21.70 -0.42 4.55
CA ASP A 56 -21.55 0.94 4.01
C ASP A 56 -20.16 1.54 4.33
N VAL A 57 -19.66 1.31 5.54
CA VAL A 57 -18.31 1.73 5.97
C VAL A 57 -17.24 0.95 5.20
N SER A 58 -17.51 -0.31 4.84
CA SER A 58 -16.61 -1.10 3.98
C SER A 58 -16.45 -0.44 2.60
N GLY A 59 -17.52 0.09 2.00
CA GLY A 59 -17.45 0.81 0.73
C GLY A 59 -16.59 2.07 0.82
N PHE A 60 -16.76 2.85 1.89
CA PHE A 60 -15.92 4.02 2.16
C PHE A 60 -14.44 3.65 2.33
N LEU A 61 -14.14 2.59 3.08
CA LEU A 61 -12.77 2.11 3.31
C LEU A 61 -12.09 1.60 2.02
N ILE A 62 -12.84 0.95 1.12
CA ILE A 62 -12.31 0.54 -0.20
C ILE A 62 -11.91 1.76 -1.03
N ASN A 63 -12.77 2.78 -1.07
CA ASN A 63 -12.49 4.01 -1.80
C ASN A 63 -11.27 4.75 -1.21
N LEU A 64 -11.21 4.84 0.12
CA LEU A 64 -10.07 5.43 0.83
C LEU A 64 -8.76 4.67 0.55
N SER A 65 -8.78 3.34 0.63
CA SER A 65 -7.63 2.50 0.28
C SER A 65 -7.15 2.76 -1.15
N THR A 66 -8.08 2.83 -2.10
CA THR A 66 -7.75 3.07 -3.51
C THR A 66 -7.08 4.42 -3.70
N LEU A 67 -7.58 5.46 -3.02
CA LEU A 67 -6.98 6.79 -3.03
C LEU A 67 -5.57 6.80 -2.42
N LEU A 68 -5.39 6.17 -1.26
CA LEU A 68 -4.08 6.05 -0.61
C LEU A 68 -3.06 5.32 -1.50
N LEU A 69 -3.48 4.25 -2.18
CA LEU A 69 -2.65 3.52 -3.12
C LEU A 69 -2.27 4.37 -4.34
N ALA A 70 -3.23 5.12 -4.91
CA ALA A 70 -2.96 6.01 -6.03
C ALA A 70 -1.91 7.09 -5.67
N VAL A 71 -2.05 7.70 -4.48
CA VAL A 71 -1.07 8.68 -3.98
C VAL A 71 0.30 8.03 -3.73
N ALA A 72 0.33 6.84 -3.17
CA ALA A 72 1.57 6.08 -2.97
C ALA A 72 2.31 5.83 -4.29
N VAL A 73 1.58 5.40 -5.33
CA VAL A 73 2.14 5.16 -6.67
C VAL A 73 2.67 6.46 -7.29
N LEU A 74 1.98 7.58 -7.13
CA LEU A 74 2.46 8.88 -7.65
C LEU A 74 3.78 9.30 -6.99
N LEU A 75 3.89 9.18 -5.66
CA LEU A 75 5.14 9.47 -4.95
C LEU A 75 6.27 8.53 -5.37
N PHE A 76 5.95 7.25 -5.59
CA PHE A 76 6.89 6.26 -6.08
C PHE A 76 7.41 6.60 -7.49
N MET A 77 6.50 6.96 -8.42
CA MET A 77 6.86 7.38 -9.77
C MET A 77 7.74 8.63 -9.75
N PHE A 78 7.41 9.61 -8.91
CA PHE A 78 8.23 10.81 -8.75
C PHE A 78 9.65 10.48 -8.29
N ARG A 79 9.78 9.59 -7.28
CA ARG A 79 11.08 9.14 -6.78
C ARG A 79 11.91 8.44 -7.87
N ILE A 80 11.30 7.51 -8.60
CA ILE A 80 11.97 6.80 -9.71
C ILE A 80 12.40 7.78 -10.80
N THR A 81 11.51 8.70 -11.18
CA THR A 81 11.79 9.68 -12.25
C THR A 81 12.99 10.55 -11.88
N ARG A 82 13.06 11.02 -10.63
CA ARG A 82 14.20 11.80 -10.13
C ARG A 82 15.49 10.98 -10.13
N TRP A 83 15.44 9.74 -9.65
CA TRP A 83 16.61 8.85 -9.64
C TRP A 83 17.13 8.54 -11.06
N LEU A 84 16.22 8.29 -12.01
CA LEU A 84 16.55 8.10 -13.42
C LEU A 84 17.16 9.37 -14.02
N TYR A 85 16.56 10.53 -13.77
CA TYR A 85 17.08 11.81 -14.25
C TYR A 85 18.50 12.08 -13.76
N GLU A 86 18.76 11.88 -12.46
CA GLU A 86 20.10 12.04 -11.87
C GLU A 86 21.09 11.02 -12.46
N SER A 87 20.67 9.77 -12.66
CA SER A 87 21.51 8.73 -13.26
C SER A 87 21.88 9.03 -14.71
N VAL A 88 20.91 9.46 -15.52
CA VAL A 88 21.12 9.84 -16.93
C VAL A 88 21.98 11.10 -17.02
N ARG A 89 21.72 12.10 -16.19
CA ARG A 89 22.54 13.33 -16.13
C ARG A 89 24.00 13.00 -15.81
N ASN A 90 24.24 12.16 -14.80
CA ASN A 90 25.59 11.75 -14.41
C ASN A 90 26.29 10.91 -15.48
N TYR A 91 25.54 10.11 -16.23
CA TYR A 91 26.08 9.33 -17.35
C TYR A 91 26.47 10.24 -18.53
N LEU A 92 25.61 11.21 -18.88
CA LEU A 92 25.86 12.15 -19.97
C LEU A 92 26.96 13.16 -19.63
N SER A 93 27.06 13.62 -18.37
CA SER A 93 28.11 14.56 -17.95
C SER A 93 29.50 13.94 -17.80
N ARG A 94 29.62 12.61 -17.88
CA ARG A 94 30.90 11.88 -17.86
C ARG A 94 31.44 11.58 -19.27
N ARG A 95 30.70 11.92 -20.32
CA ARG A 95 31.18 11.96 -21.71
C ARG A 95 31.53 13.40 -22.08
#